data_AF-A0A521NQF0-F1
#
_entry.id   AF-A0A521NQF0-F1
#
_cell.length_a   1.000
_cell.length_b   1.000
_cell.length_c   1.000
_cell.angle_alpha   90.00
_cell.angle_beta   90.00
_cell.angle_gamma   90.00
#
_symmetry.space_group_name_H-M   'P 1'
#
loop_
_entity.id
_entity.type
_entity.pdbx_description
1 polymer ?
#
loop_
_entity_poly.entity_id
_entity_poly.type
_entity_poly.pdbx_seq_one_letter_code
_entity_poly.pdbx_strand_id
1 'polypeptide(L)'
;MKQNLKVQSFWGFCQNRTEVVNEIGLCIDTAEVKLLTSISVLGNQSAVEILIEIENIHRFENAKKLSAYFGLHPVFKQSGDGKWGNHMSKKGRSEIRAVLYMSGLTAIRYSELFRNIYSNARAKGKNHFSSMGVVMHKLLRVIFGVLKNKQGFSTIVDEQNVSNAKTKKDEQKEKRKTQKKEQVIKLERYNNAGLNGSPISKRHAKKHKKIQET
;
A
#
# COMPACT_ATOMS: atom_id res chain seq x y z
N MET A 1 -21.03 19.69 -26.76
CA MET A 1 -21.00 18.33 -27.35
C MET A 1 -19.59 17.72 -27.28
N LYS A 2 -19.11 17.29 -26.10
CA LYS A 2 -17.83 16.55 -25.94
C LYS A 2 -17.95 15.45 -24.88
N GLN A 3 -18.79 14.44 -25.11
CA GLN A 3 -18.90 13.28 -24.22
C GLN A 3 -18.73 11.89 -24.88
N ASN A 4 -18.56 11.79 -26.20
CA ASN A 4 -18.56 10.47 -26.88
C ASN A 4 -17.18 9.85 -27.21
N LEU A 5 -16.06 10.50 -26.90
CA LEU A 5 -14.73 9.98 -27.28
C LEU A 5 -14.07 9.03 -26.26
N LYS A 6 -14.60 8.88 -25.03
CA LYS A 6 -14.02 7.96 -24.01
C LYS A 6 -14.63 6.57 -23.97
N VAL A 7 -15.85 6.39 -24.50
CA VAL A 7 -16.52 5.08 -24.52
C VAL A 7 -15.94 4.21 -25.66
N GLN A 8 -15.54 4.82 -26.78
CA GLN A 8 -14.87 4.14 -27.88
C GLN A 8 -13.49 3.57 -27.50
N SER A 9 -12.74 4.21 -26.59
CA SER A 9 -11.45 3.67 -26.13
C SER A 9 -11.61 2.46 -25.19
N PHE A 10 -12.72 2.36 -24.44
CA PHE A 10 -12.97 1.23 -23.54
C PHE A 10 -13.50 0.01 -24.32
N TRP A 11 -14.37 0.24 -25.31
CA TRP A 11 -14.82 -0.83 -26.21
C TRP A 11 -13.73 -1.27 -27.21
N GLY A 12 -12.92 -0.35 -27.73
CA GLY A 12 -11.73 -0.67 -28.53
C GLY A 12 -10.69 -1.49 -27.75
N PHE A 13 -10.59 -1.28 -26.42
CA PHE A 13 -9.78 -2.11 -25.53
C PHE A 13 -10.32 -3.55 -25.38
N CYS A 14 -11.65 -3.74 -25.42
CA CYS A 14 -12.24 -5.09 -25.46
C CYS A 14 -12.03 -5.79 -26.82
N GLN A 15 -11.99 -5.04 -27.93
CA GLN A 15 -11.90 -5.58 -29.28
C GLN A 15 -10.51 -6.17 -29.62
N ASN A 16 -9.42 -5.61 -29.06
CA ASN A 16 -8.06 -6.19 -29.23
C ASN A 16 -7.78 -7.35 -28.26
N ARG A 17 -8.67 -7.61 -27.29
CA ARG A 17 -8.53 -8.68 -26.30
C ARG A 17 -8.92 -10.06 -26.86
N THR A 18 -9.66 -10.09 -27.97
CA THR A 18 -10.05 -11.33 -28.67
C THR A 18 -8.91 -11.99 -29.45
N GLU A 19 -7.82 -11.28 -29.75
CA GLU A 19 -6.64 -11.90 -30.39
C GLU A 19 -5.69 -12.54 -29.36
N VAL A 20 -5.56 -11.93 -28.18
CA VAL A 20 -4.77 -12.48 -27.06
C VAL A 20 -5.40 -13.77 -26.49
N VAL A 21 -6.73 -13.92 -26.53
CA VAL A 21 -7.41 -15.12 -26.01
C VAL A 21 -7.08 -16.41 -26.75
N ASN A 22 -6.59 -16.35 -28.00
CA ASN A 22 -6.14 -17.55 -28.71
C ASN A 22 -4.77 -18.06 -28.25
N GLU A 23 -3.85 -17.17 -27.83
CA GLU A 23 -2.59 -17.57 -27.18
C GLU A 23 -2.77 -17.93 -25.70
N ILE A 24 -3.78 -17.37 -25.03
CA ILE A 24 -4.11 -17.68 -23.63
C ILE A 24 -4.45 -19.17 -23.43
N GLY A 25 -5.03 -19.83 -24.44
CA GLY A 25 -5.36 -21.25 -24.38
C GLY A 25 -4.20 -22.15 -23.95
N LEU A 26 -2.96 -21.80 -24.33
CA LEU A 26 -1.76 -22.60 -24.05
C LEU A 26 -1.25 -22.43 -22.61
N CYS A 27 -1.48 -21.28 -21.98
CA CYS A 27 -0.92 -20.92 -20.68
C CYS A 27 -1.88 -21.11 -19.50
N ILE A 28 -3.15 -21.46 -19.76
CA ILE A 28 -4.15 -21.80 -18.73
C ILE A 28 -3.67 -22.93 -17.82
N ASP A 29 -2.91 -23.90 -18.37
CA ASP A 29 -2.50 -25.09 -17.64
C ASP A 29 -1.23 -24.94 -16.79
N THR A 30 -0.59 -23.78 -16.85
CA THR A 30 0.62 -23.51 -16.08
C THR A 30 0.34 -23.56 -14.57
N ALA A 31 1.32 -24.06 -13.81
CA ALA A 31 1.21 -24.19 -12.35
C ALA A 31 0.93 -22.84 -11.67
N GLU A 32 1.50 -21.75 -12.19
CA GLU A 32 1.32 -20.40 -11.65
C GLU A 32 -0.08 -19.86 -11.87
N VAL A 33 -0.69 -20.12 -13.03
CA VAL A 33 -2.09 -19.76 -13.27
C VAL A 33 -3.00 -20.54 -12.34
N LYS A 34 -2.77 -21.84 -12.14
CA LYS A 34 -3.53 -22.66 -11.17
C LYS A 34 -3.43 -22.12 -9.74
N LEU A 35 -2.24 -21.65 -9.35
CA LEU A 35 -2.04 -20.98 -8.06
C LEU A 35 -2.82 -19.66 -7.97
N LEU A 36 -2.82 -18.84 -9.02
CA LEU A 36 -3.58 -17.57 -9.01
C LEU A 36 -5.10 -17.80 -9.04
N THR A 37 -5.58 -18.76 -9.81
CA THR A 37 -7.00 -19.13 -9.88
C THR A 37 -7.51 -19.74 -8.57
N SER A 38 -6.62 -20.22 -7.67
CA SER A 38 -7.00 -20.60 -6.30
C SER A 38 -7.62 -19.43 -5.51
N ILE A 39 -7.29 -18.19 -5.90
CA ILE A 39 -7.98 -17.01 -5.43
C ILE A 39 -9.28 -16.92 -6.23
N SER A 40 -10.41 -17.30 -5.62
CA SER A 40 -11.74 -17.39 -6.28
C SER A 40 -12.22 -16.14 -7.04
N VAL A 41 -11.58 -15.00 -6.82
CA VAL A 41 -11.92 -13.71 -7.43
C VAL A 41 -11.15 -13.44 -8.74
N LEU A 42 -10.16 -14.28 -9.07
CA LEU A 42 -9.36 -14.21 -10.29
C LEU A 42 -9.82 -15.31 -11.26
N GLY A 43 -10.24 -14.91 -12.46
CA GLY A 43 -10.45 -15.85 -13.56
C GLY A 43 -9.14 -16.12 -14.31
N ASN A 44 -9.10 -17.19 -15.10
CA ASN A 44 -7.91 -17.61 -15.86
C ASN A 44 -7.32 -16.47 -16.71
N GLN A 45 -8.17 -15.71 -17.41
CA GLN A 45 -7.72 -14.59 -18.23
C GLN A 45 -7.04 -13.49 -17.40
N SER A 46 -7.63 -13.10 -16.27
CA SER A 46 -7.05 -12.11 -15.36
C SER A 46 -5.76 -12.62 -14.73
N ALA A 47 -5.70 -13.90 -14.37
CA ALA A 47 -4.49 -14.53 -13.84
C ALA A 47 -3.34 -14.49 -14.85
N VAL A 48 -3.61 -14.86 -16.11
CA VAL A 48 -2.62 -14.81 -17.20
C VAL A 48 -2.16 -13.39 -17.48
N GLU A 49 -3.07 -12.42 -17.61
CA GLU A 49 -2.72 -11.01 -17.83
C GLU A 49 -1.83 -10.45 -16.70
N ILE A 50 -2.14 -10.80 -15.46
CA ILE A 50 -1.31 -10.40 -14.31
C ILE A 50 0.05 -11.09 -14.37
N LEU A 51 0.10 -12.37 -14.75
CA LEU A 51 1.34 -13.12 -14.82
C LEU A 51 2.27 -12.59 -15.91
N ILE A 52 1.74 -12.29 -17.10
CA ILE A 52 2.49 -11.68 -18.20
C ILE A 52 3.07 -10.34 -17.78
N GLU A 53 2.31 -9.51 -17.06
CA GLU A 53 2.77 -8.20 -16.61
C GLU A 53 3.83 -8.28 -15.49
N ILE A 54 3.78 -9.33 -14.66
CA ILE A 54 4.78 -9.57 -13.61
C ILE A 54 6.05 -10.18 -14.21
N GLU A 55 5.90 -11.10 -15.17
CA GLU A 55 6.93 -11.94 -15.77
C GLU A 55 7.66 -12.83 -14.75
N ASN A 56 8.44 -12.22 -13.86
CA ASN A 56 9.13 -12.89 -12.76
C ASN A 56 8.86 -12.21 -11.42
N ILE A 57 8.23 -12.94 -10.50
CA ILE A 57 7.87 -12.42 -9.16
C ILE A 57 9.10 -12.02 -8.32
N HIS A 58 10.24 -12.68 -8.53
CA HIS A 58 11.48 -12.45 -7.78
C HIS A 58 12.16 -11.12 -8.12
N ARG A 59 11.78 -10.48 -9.24
CA ARG A 59 12.18 -9.10 -9.57
C ARG A 59 11.75 -8.09 -8.50
N PHE A 60 10.70 -8.41 -7.75
CA PHE A 60 10.17 -7.55 -6.70
C PHE A 60 10.55 -8.07 -5.32
N GLU A 61 11.38 -7.31 -4.60
CA GLU A 61 11.77 -7.64 -3.21
C GLU A 61 10.53 -7.79 -2.29
N ASN A 62 9.57 -6.89 -2.47
CA ASN A 62 8.44 -6.68 -1.58
C ASN A 62 7.15 -6.39 -2.37
N ALA A 63 6.00 -6.82 -1.84
CA ALA A 63 4.69 -6.50 -2.40
C ALA A 63 4.43 -4.99 -2.56
N LYS A 64 5.09 -4.15 -1.76
CA LYS A 64 5.03 -2.68 -1.90
C LYS A 64 5.63 -2.21 -3.24
N LYS A 65 6.75 -2.80 -3.66
CA LYS A 65 7.41 -2.47 -4.94
C LYS A 65 6.55 -2.90 -6.11
N LEU A 66 5.94 -4.09 -6.05
CA LEU A 66 4.95 -4.52 -7.03
C LEU A 66 3.75 -3.56 -7.11
N SER A 67 3.20 -3.13 -5.97
CA SER A 67 2.11 -2.14 -5.96
C SER A 67 2.52 -0.76 -6.50
N ALA A 68 3.80 -0.40 -6.37
CA ALA A 68 4.33 0.82 -6.94
C ALA A 68 4.45 0.71 -8.46
N TYR A 69 4.93 -0.43 -8.96
CA TYR A 69 5.05 -0.76 -10.38
C TYR A 69 3.69 -0.70 -11.09
N PHE A 70 2.64 -1.29 -10.51
CA PHE A 70 1.28 -1.23 -11.07
C PHE A 70 0.58 0.13 -10.87
N GLY A 71 1.17 1.04 -10.09
CA GLY A 71 0.59 2.35 -9.81
C GLY A 71 -0.57 2.35 -8.83
N LEU A 72 -0.73 1.34 -7.96
CA LEU A 72 -1.85 1.27 -7.00
C LEU A 72 -1.64 2.08 -5.72
N HIS A 73 -0.51 2.77 -5.59
CA HIS A 73 -0.22 3.60 -4.43
C HIS A 73 -0.88 4.98 -4.57
N PRO A 74 -1.37 5.58 -3.47
CA PRO A 74 -1.80 6.96 -3.47
C PRO A 74 -0.59 7.88 -3.64
N VAL A 75 -0.75 8.93 -4.43
CA VAL A 75 0.22 9.99 -4.68
C VAL A 75 -0.42 11.31 -4.28
N PHE A 76 0.35 12.10 -3.55
CA PHE A 76 0.02 13.47 -3.23
C PHE A 76 0.81 14.39 -4.16
N LYS A 77 0.14 15.36 -4.80
CA LYS A 77 0.80 16.33 -5.68
C LYS A 77 0.63 17.72 -5.10
N GLN A 78 1.76 18.36 -4.80
CA GLN A 78 1.81 19.76 -4.36
C GLN A 78 2.71 20.51 -5.33
N SER A 79 2.15 21.51 -6.01
CA SER A 79 2.87 22.50 -6.82
C SER A 79 2.89 23.84 -6.09
N GLY A 80 3.73 24.78 -6.54
CA GLY A 80 3.72 26.16 -6.03
C GLY A 80 2.32 26.80 -6.12
N ASP A 81 1.58 26.46 -7.18
CA ASP A 81 0.25 27.02 -7.46
C ASP A 81 -0.92 26.25 -6.82
N GLY A 82 -0.65 25.17 -6.07
CA GLY A 82 -1.75 24.44 -5.42
C GLY A 82 -1.42 23.06 -4.86
N LYS A 83 -2.27 22.64 -3.90
CA LYS A 83 -2.27 21.29 -3.33
C LYS A 83 -3.41 20.49 -3.96
N TRP A 84 -3.08 19.39 -4.61
CA TRP A 84 -4.06 18.45 -5.14
C TRP A 84 -4.28 17.33 -4.13
N GLY A 85 -5.51 16.83 -4.04
CA GLY A 85 -5.84 15.71 -3.14
C GLY A 85 -5.06 14.42 -3.43
N ASN A 86 -5.24 13.42 -2.58
CA ASN A 86 -4.63 12.11 -2.79
C ASN A 86 -5.32 11.37 -3.94
N HIS A 87 -4.58 11.04 -4.99
CA HIS A 87 -5.06 10.27 -6.14
C HIS A 87 -4.22 9.01 -6.34
N MET A 88 -4.79 8.00 -7.00
CA MET A 88 -4.03 6.80 -7.38
C MET A 88 -2.96 7.16 -8.43
N SER A 89 -1.76 6.58 -8.30
CA SER A 89 -0.66 6.80 -9.22
C SER A 89 -1.00 6.35 -10.64
N LYS A 90 -0.60 7.16 -11.64
CA LYS A 90 -0.76 6.82 -13.06
C LYS A 90 0.52 6.25 -13.68
N LYS A 91 1.56 5.97 -12.88
CA LYS A 91 2.88 5.53 -13.36
C LYS A 91 2.92 4.11 -13.94
N GLY A 92 1.98 3.24 -13.56
CA GLY A 92 1.86 1.88 -14.13
C GLY A 92 0.98 1.84 -15.37
N ARG A 93 0.90 0.68 -16.04
CA ARG A 93 -0.04 0.47 -17.15
C ARG A 93 -1.49 0.63 -16.69
N SER A 94 -2.33 1.22 -17.53
CA SER A 94 -3.77 1.37 -17.24
C SER A 94 -4.53 0.06 -17.29
N GLU A 95 -4.09 -0.85 -18.16
CA GLU A 95 -4.73 -2.12 -18.45
C GLU A 95 -4.72 -3.02 -17.21
N ILE A 96 -3.56 -3.22 -16.59
CA ILE A 96 -3.45 -4.03 -15.37
C ILE A 96 -4.27 -3.46 -14.21
N ARG A 97 -4.41 -2.12 -14.12
CA ARG A 97 -5.30 -1.49 -13.14
C ARG A 97 -6.77 -1.78 -13.44
N ALA A 98 -7.16 -1.81 -14.71
CA ALA A 98 -8.52 -2.18 -15.10
C ALA A 98 -8.81 -3.65 -14.77
N VAL A 99 -7.87 -4.56 -15.05
CA VAL A 99 -7.96 -5.98 -14.68
C VAL A 99 -8.16 -6.13 -13.18
N LEU A 100 -7.30 -5.51 -12.36
CA LEU A 100 -7.40 -5.55 -10.90
C LEU A 100 -8.67 -4.88 -10.37
N TYR A 101 -9.19 -3.86 -11.06
CA TYR A 101 -10.45 -3.22 -10.70
C TYR A 101 -11.63 -4.17 -10.93
N MET A 102 -11.66 -4.86 -12.08
CA MET A 102 -12.67 -5.87 -12.39
C MET A 102 -12.61 -7.05 -11.41
N SER A 103 -11.40 -7.56 -11.13
CA SER A 103 -11.21 -8.59 -10.09
C SER A 103 -11.63 -8.10 -8.71
N GLY A 104 -11.39 -6.83 -8.38
CA GLY A 104 -11.81 -6.21 -7.12
C GLY A 104 -13.34 -6.12 -6.98
N LEU A 105 -14.06 -5.79 -8.07
CA LEU A 105 -15.53 -5.81 -8.08
C LEU A 105 -16.07 -7.21 -7.81
N THR A 106 -15.52 -8.23 -8.47
CA THR A 106 -15.84 -9.64 -8.23
C THR A 106 -15.52 -10.03 -6.80
N ALA A 107 -14.37 -9.59 -6.28
CA ALA A 107 -13.93 -9.91 -4.92
C ALA A 107 -14.89 -9.42 -3.85
N ILE A 108 -15.43 -8.20 -3.98
CA ILE A 108 -16.39 -7.65 -3.03
C ILE A 108 -17.73 -8.43 -3.06
N ARG A 109 -18.10 -9.01 -4.19
CA ARG A 109 -19.33 -9.77 -4.35
C ARG A 109 -19.24 -11.18 -3.77
N TYR A 110 -18.16 -11.89 -4.06
CA TYR A 110 -18.07 -13.34 -3.79
C TYR A 110 -17.19 -13.70 -2.59
N SER A 111 -16.37 -12.79 -2.07
CA SER A 111 -15.47 -13.07 -0.95
C SER A 111 -15.71 -12.14 0.23
N GLU A 112 -16.02 -12.73 1.37
CA GLU A 112 -16.30 -11.99 2.60
C GLU A 112 -15.08 -11.20 3.10
N LEU A 113 -13.88 -11.76 2.93
CA LEU A 113 -12.62 -11.09 3.30
C LEU A 113 -12.48 -9.74 2.61
N PHE A 114 -12.66 -9.70 1.29
CA PHE A 114 -12.53 -8.45 0.53
C PHE A 114 -13.72 -7.52 0.75
N ARG A 115 -14.93 -8.07 0.91
CA ARG A 115 -16.13 -7.32 1.27
C ARG A 115 -15.95 -6.58 2.61
N ASN A 116 -15.41 -7.25 3.62
CA ASN A 116 -15.14 -6.65 4.93
C ASN A 116 -14.11 -5.54 4.83
N ILE A 117 -13.06 -5.70 4.04
CA ILE A 117 -12.05 -4.66 3.81
C ILE A 117 -12.67 -3.43 3.13
N TYR A 118 -13.51 -3.64 2.13
CA TYR A 118 -14.24 -2.57 1.45
C TYR A 118 -15.17 -1.84 2.41
N SER A 119 -16.02 -2.55 3.14
CA SER A 119 -16.97 -1.98 4.10
C SER A 119 -16.25 -1.20 5.21
N ASN A 120 -15.15 -1.73 5.74
CA ASN A 120 -14.32 -1.04 6.72
C ASN A 120 -13.67 0.23 6.17
N ALA A 121 -13.31 0.27 4.89
CA ALA A 121 -12.80 1.47 4.25
C ALA A 121 -13.90 2.53 4.07
N ARG A 122 -15.11 2.11 3.69
CA ARG A 122 -16.29 2.97 3.56
C ARG A 122 -16.74 3.55 4.91
N ALA A 123 -16.74 2.73 5.96
CA ALA A 123 -17.06 3.15 7.33
C ALA A 123 -16.08 4.23 7.86
N LYS A 124 -14.84 4.25 7.36
CA LYS A 124 -13.85 5.31 7.66
C LYS A 124 -14.04 6.59 6.84
N GLY A 125 -15.16 6.73 6.14
CA GLY A 125 -15.48 7.92 5.33
C GLY A 125 -14.79 7.98 3.97
N LYS A 126 -14.11 6.91 3.52
CA LYS A 126 -13.47 6.91 2.19
C LYS A 126 -14.51 6.79 1.08
N ASN A 127 -14.28 7.49 -0.04
CA ASN A 127 -15.13 7.35 -1.24
C ASN A 127 -15.04 5.94 -1.85
N HIS A 128 -15.94 5.62 -2.78
CA HIS A 128 -16.00 4.29 -3.43
C HIS A 128 -14.67 3.93 -4.10
N PHE A 129 -14.11 4.82 -4.91
CA PHE A 129 -12.86 4.58 -5.65
C PHE A 129 -11.64 4.40 -4.75
N SER A 130 -11.53 5.15 -3.66
CA SER A 130 -10.47 5.00 -2.66
C SER A 130 -10.62 3.68 -1.91
N SER A 131 -11.86 3.28 -1.59
CA SER A 131 -12.14 1.99 -0.96
C SER A 131 -11.81 0.82 -1.89
N MET A 132 -12.15 0.94 -3.18
CA MET A 132 -11.75 -0.05 -4.19
C MET A 132 -10.22 -0.12 -4.33
N GLY A 133 -9.52 1.01 -4.31
CA GLY A 133 -8.05 1.04 -4.30
C GLY A 133 -7.44 0.26 -3.14
N VAL A 134 -8.07 0.27 -1.96
CA VAL A 134 -7.64 -0.55 -0.81
C VAL A 134 -7.84 -2.05 -1.09
N VAL A 135 -8.98 -2.42 -1.68
CA VAL A 135 -9.25 -3.82 -2.07
C VAL A 135 -8.26 -4.31 -3.12
N MET A 136 -8.05 -3.54 -4.19
CA MET A 136 -7.06 -3.84 -5.23
C MET A 136 -5.66 -3.99 -4.65
N HIS A 137 -5.27 -3.11 -3.72
CA HIS A 137 -3.97 -3.19 -3.06
C HIS A 137 -3.84 -4.48 -2.22
N LYS A 138 -4.88 -4.85 -1.46
CA LYS A 138 -4.90 -6.12 -0.73
C LYS A 138 -4.80 -7.31 -1.67
N LEU A 139 -5.59 -7.33 -2.74
CA LEU A 139 -5.59 -8.40 -3.74
C LEU A 139 -4.19 -8.60 -4.33
N LEU A 140 -3.52 -7.51 -4.70
CA LEU A 140 -2.15 -7.56 -5.21
C LEU A 140 -1.14 -8.12 -4.18
N ARG A 141 -1.32 -7.83 -2.89
CA ARG A 141 -0.47 -8.40 -1.84
C ARG A 141 -0.70 -9.90 -1.68
N VAL A 142 -1.95 -10.37 -1.82
CA VAL A 142 -2.29 -11.79 -1.81
C VAL A 142 -1.63 -12.49 -3.00
N ILE A 143 -1.80 -11.94 -4.22
CA ILE A 143 -1.15 -12.44 -5.45
C ILE A 143 0.36 -12.58 -5.24
N PHE A 144 1.02 -11.54 -4.71
CA PHE A 144 2.46 -11.56 -4.46
C PHE A 144 2.85 -12.69 -3.49
N GLY A 145 2.07 -12.91 -2.43
CA GLY A 145 2.35 -13.98 -1.45
C GLY A 145 2.19 -15.37 -2.04
N VAL A 146 1.12 -15.59 -2.80
CA VAL A 146 0.82 -16.88 -3.48
C VAL A 146 1.93 -17.24 -4.46
N LEU A 147 2.34 -16.29 -5.33
CA LEU A 147 3.41 -16.51 -6.30
C LEU A 147 4.77 -16.74 -5.63
N LYS A 148 5.10 -15.96 -4.60
CA LYS A 148 6.40 -16.07 -3.92
C LYS A 148 6.55 -17.35 -3.10
N ASN A 149 5.48 -17.80 -2.46
CA ASN A 149 5.50 -19.00 -1.62
C ASN A 149 5.11 -20.28 -2.38
N LYS A 150 4.62 -20.15 -3.63
CA LYS A 150 4.12 -21.26 -4.45
C LYS A 150 3.05 -22.10 -3.75
N GLN A 151 2.22 -21.44 -2.93
CA GLN A 151 1.15 -22.06 -2.16
C GLN A 151 -0.17 -21.39 -2.50
N GLY A 152 -1.22 -22.20 -2.67
CA GLY A 152 -2.57 -21.71 -2.94
C GLY A 152 -3.09 -20.79 -1.84
N PHE A 153 -4.04 -19.93 -2.20
CA PHE A 153 -4.60 -18.98 -1.27
C PHE A 153 -5.46 -19.68 -0.20
N SER A 154 -5.21 -19.34 1.07
CA SER A 154 -6.01 -19.76 2.21
C SER A 154 -6.34 -18.57 3.09
N THR A 155 -7.60 -18.45 3.50
CA THR A 155 -8.08 -17.39 4.40
C THR A 155 -7.44 -17.47 5.78
N ILE A 156 -7.21 -18.67 6.30
CA ILE A 156 -6.58 -18.89 7.62
C ILE A 156 -5.17 -18.29 7.64
N VAL A 157 -4.39 -18.53 6.58
CA VAL A 157 -3.03 -17.99 6.45
C VAL A 157 -3.06 -16.47 6.37
N ASP A 158 -4.04 -15.89 5.67
CA ASP A 158 -4.20 -14.44 5.59
C ASP A 158 -4.52 -13.82 6.95
N GLU A 159 -5.43 -14.42 7.71
CA GLU A 159 -5.81 -13.98 9.05
C GLU A 159 -4.62 -14.02 10.02
N GLN A 160 -3.85 -15.11 10.00
CA GLN A 160 -2.60 -15.23 10.76
C GLN A 160 -1.57 -14.16 10.36
N ASN A 161 -1.44 -13.88 9.06
CA ASN A 161 -0.54 -12.82 8.59
C ASN A 161 -1.00 -11.43 9.07
N VAL A 162 -2.31 -11.20 9.17
CA VAL A 162 -2.87 -9.95 9.70
C VAL A 162 -2.62 -9.82 11.20
N SER A 163 -2.83 -10.86 11.99
CA SER A 163 -2.57 -10.84 13.44
C SER A 163 -1.07 -10.61 13.73
N ASN A 164 -0.19 -11.34 13.04
CA ASN A 164 1.26 -11.18 13.11
C ASN A 164 1.73 -9.79 12.68
N ALA A 165 1.06 -9.17 11.70
CA ALA A 165 1.38 -7.80 11.29
C ALA A 165 0.92 -6.76 12.31
N LYS A 166 -0.14 -7.04 13.09
CA LYS A 166 -0.62 -6.18 14.17
C LYS A 166 0.34 -6.22 15.36
N THR A 167 0.71 -7.40 15.83
CA THR A 167 1.67 -7.57 16.94
C THR A 167 3.00 -6.87 16.65
N LYS A 168 3.59 -7.12 15.47
CA LYS A 168 4.83 -6.45 15.04
C LYS A 168 4.73 -4.92 15.03
N LYS A 169 3.55 -4.36 14.69
CA LYS A 169 3.35 -2.90 14.70
C LYS A 169 3.25 -2.36 16.12
N ASP A 170 2.57 -3.07 17.01
CA ASP A 170 2.41 -2.67 18.40
C ASP A 170 3.76 -2.71 19.14
N GLU A 171 4.53 -3.79 18.96
CA GLU A 171 5.92 -3.90 19.45
C GLU A 171 6.82 -2.77 18.94
N GLN A 172 6.75 -2.45 17.65
CA GLN A 172 7.53 -1.34 17.07
C GLN A 172 7.11 0.02 17.64
N LYS A 173 5.82 0.23 17.90
CA LYS A 173 5.30 1.45 18.50
C LYS A 173 5.79 1.61 19.93
N GLU A 174 5.83 0.52 20.71
CA GLU A 174 6.39 0.49 22.06
C GLU A 174 7.88 0.79 22.06
N LYS A 175 8.67 0.10 21.23
CA LYS A 175 10.11 0.36 21.09
C LYS A 175 10.39 1.83 20.75
N ARG A 176 9.63 2.43 19.84
CA ARG A 176 9.76 3.87 19.50
C ARG A 176 9.41 4.79 20.67
N LYS A 177 8.40 4.45 21.48
CA LYS A 177 8.05 5.21 22.69
C LYS A 177 9.17 5.14 23.73
N THR A 178 9.71 3.95 23.97
CA THR A 178 10.81 3.73 24.93
C THR A 178 12.05 4.50 24.49
N GLN A 179 12.46 4.37 23.22
CA GLN A 179 13.58 5.13 22.66
C GLN A 179 13.37 6.64 22.79
N LYS A 180 12.16 7.14 22.52
CA LYS A 180 11.85 8.57 22.67
C LYS A 180 11.95 9.02 24.13
N LYS A 181 11.48 8.20 25.09
CA LYS A 181 11.62 8.50 26.53
C LYS A 181 13.08 8.52 26.96
N GLU A 182 13.87 7.53 26.55
CA GLU A 182 15.31 7.48 26.84
C GLU A 182 16.05 8.68 26.26
N GLN A 183 15.71 9.10 25.03
CA GLN A 183 16.28 10.29 24.41
C GLN A 183 15.94 11.57 25.20
N VAL A 184 14.70 11.71 25.66
CA VAL A 184 14.27 12.85 26.51
C VAL A 184 15.04 12.87 27.83
N ILE A 185 15.10 11.73 28.55
CA ILE A 185 15.85 11.61 29.81
C ILE A 185 17.33 11.95 29.59
N LYS A 186 17.93 11.48 28.50
CA LYS A 186 19.32 11.77 28.16
C LYS A 186 19.54 13.27 27.90
N LEU A 187 18.64 13.93 27.18
CA LEU A 187 18.68 15.38 26.94
C LEU A 187 18.52 16.18 28.24
N GLU A 188 17.58 15.80 29.10
CA GLU A 188 17.38 16.42 30.42
C GLU A 188 18.63 16.31 31.29
N ARG A 189 19.31 15.16 31.28
CA ARG A 189 20.60 14.99 31.98
C ARG A 189 21.65 15.97 31.47
N TYR A 190 21.82 16.13 30.16
CA TYR A 190 22.80 17.09 29.63
C TYR A 190 22.46 18.54 29.97
N ASN A 191 21.18 18.92 29.88
CA ASN A 191 20.74 20.27 30.22
C ASN A 191 20.93 20.57 31.71
N ASN A 192 20.73 19.57 32.58
CA ASN A 192 20.88 19.72 34.03
C ASN A 192 22.29 19.45 34.55
N ALA A 193 23.18 18.83 33.76
CA ALA A 193 24.56 18.46 34.13
C ALA A 193 25.51 19.66 34.35
N GLY A 194 25.01 20.90 34.29
CA GLY A 194 25.82 22.10 34.49
C GLY A 194 25.32 23.11 35.52
N LEU A 195 24.16 22.90 36.16
CA LEU A 195 23.56 23.91 37.03
C LEU A 195 24.22 24.01 38.42
N ASN A 196 24.91 22.96 38.88
CA ASN A 196 25.56 22.91 40.19
C ASN A 196 27.11 22.98 40.12
N GLY A 197 27.69 23.38 38.99
CA GLY A 197 29.15 23.44 38.86
C GLY A 197 29.75 23.85 37.50
N SER A 198 28.96 24.19 36.47
CA SER A 198 29.54 24.70 35.22
C SER A 198 29.96 26.18 35.33
N PRO A 199 31.13 26.59 34.82
CA PRO A 199 31.56 27.98 34.84
C PRO A 199 30.62 28.87 34.04
N ILE A 200 29.87 29.74 34.71
CA ILE A 200 29.06 30.78 34.06
C ILE A 200 29.99 31.86 33.49
N SER A 201 29.75 32.32 32.26
CA SER A 201 30.52 33.42 31.69
C SER A 201 30.35 34.69 32.53
N LYS A 202 31.44 35.46 32.72
CA LYS A 202 31.44 36.67 33.56
C LYS A 202 30.30 37.65 33.21
N ARG A 203 29.92 37.72 31.93
CA ARG A 203 28.84 38.58 31.42
C ARG A 203 27.46 38.13 31.92
N HIS A 204 27.20 36.82 31.95
CA HIS A 204 25.94 36.26 32.47
C HIS A 204 25.86 36.39 34.00
N ALA A 205 26.96 36.11 34.73
CA ALA A 205 27.00 36.28 36.18
C ALA A 205 26.67 37.72 36.62
N LYS A 206 27.21 38.72 35.90
CA LYS A 206 26.95 40.15 36.18
C LYS A 206 25.49 40.54 35.93
N LYS A 207 24.83 39.92 34.95
CA LYS A 207 23.41 40.15 34.65
C LYS A 207 22.50 39.55 35.73
N HIS A 208 22.80 38.36 36.24
CA HIS A 208 22.05 37.73 37.35
C HIS A 208 22.16 38.53 38.65
N LYS A 209 23.37 39.02 38.99
CA LYS A 209 23.59 39.86 40.18
C LYS A 209 22.72 41.12 40.18
N LYS A 210 22.62 41.79 39.03
CA LYS A 210 21.77 42.97 38.83
C LYS A 210 20.27 42.71 39.00
N ILE A 211 19.80 41.49 38.74
CA ILE A 211 18.37 41.11 38.84
C ILE A 211 18.02 40.71 40.28
N GLN A 212 18.98 40.23 41.07
CA GLN A 212 18.76 39.90 42.49
C GLN A 212 18.86 41.11 43.44
N GLU A 213 19.52 42.18 43.01
CA GLU A 213 19.67 43.43 43.76
C GLU A 213 18.50 44.42 43.54
N THR A 214 17.56 44.10 42.65
CA THR A 214 16.30 44.82 42.39
C THR A 214 15.12 44.05 42.97
#